data_AF-A0AAD9PK51-F1
#
_entry.id   AF-A0AAD9PK51-F1
#
_cell.length_a   1.000
_cell.length_b   1.000
_cell.length_c   1.000
_cell.angle_alpha   90.00
_cell.angle_beta   90.00
_cell.angle_gamma   90.00
#
_symmetry.space_group_name_H-M   'P 1'
#
loop_
_entity.id
_entity.type
_entity.pdbx_description
1 polymer ?
#
loop_
_entity_poly.entity_id
_entity_poly.type
_entity_poly.pdbx_seq_one_letter_code
_entity_poly.pdbx_strand_id
1 'polypeptide(L)'
;MSLGLSILGAAWGIFLCGPSIMGSSVKAPRITVKNLISVLFCEAVGIYGLIISVLLITASRRFTGVTKPLDMAADATLTNEYFNEVFRGYSLFAIGMIVGFSNLSCGISVGVVGSACALADAQRPQLFVKILMVEIFASVIGLFGVIVGVILLSLTP
;
A
#
# COMPACT_ATOMS: atom_id res chain seq x y z
N MET A 1 -4.63 0.44 10.11
CA MET A 1 -3.46 -0.37 9.68
C MET A 1 -3.05 -0.08 8.24
N SER A 2 -3.99 0.10 7.30
CA SER A 2 -3.69 0.46 5.90
C SER A 2 -2.67 1.60 5.76
N LEU A 3 -2.94 2.78 6.33
CA LEU A 3 -2.02 3.93 6.29
C LEU A 3 -0.66 3.62 6.92
N GLY A 4 -0.66 3.15 8.17
CA GLY A 4 0.58 2.95 8.94
C GLY A 4 1.56 1.99 8.27
N LEU A 5 1.08 0.80 7.86
CA LEU A 5 1.94 -0.19 7.19
C LEU A 5 2.40 0.27 5.81
N SER A 6 1.56 1.01 5.08
CA SER A 6 1.93 1.56 3.76
C SER A 6 3.00 2.64 3.89
N ILE A 7 2.89 3.56 4.86
CA ILE A 7 3.91 4.58 5.12
C ILE A 7 5.21 3.94 5.59
N LEU A 8 5.15 2.91 6.43
CA LEU A 8 6.34 2.17 6.83
C LEU A 8 7.04 1.54 5.62
N GLY A 9 6.29 0.96 4.69
CA GLY A 9 6.83 0.44 3.42
C GLY A 9 7.47 1.51 2.56
N ALA A 10 6.80 2.65 2.39
CA ALA A 10 7.33 3.80 1.65
C ALA A 10 8.62 4.33 2.28
N ALA A 11 8.61 4.56 3.59
CA ALA A 11 9.78 5.05 4.34
C ALA A 11 10.96 4.06 4.24
N TRP A 12 10.70 2.76 4.35
CA TRP A 12 11.74 1.74 4.21
C TRP A 12 12.30 1.69 2.79
N GLY A 13 11.44 1.78 1.77
CA GLY A 13 11.87 1.83 0.37
C GLY A 13 12.76 3.04 0.07
N ILE A 14 12.36 4.22 0.55
CA ILE A 14 13.14 5.46 0.43
C ILE A 14 14.48 5.32 1.18
N PHE A 15 14.48 4.75 2.38
CA PHE A 15 15.69 4.52 3.16
C PHE A 15 16.66 3.55 2.47
N LEU A 16 16.18 2.55 1.72
CA LEU A 16 17.04 1.62 0.98
C LEU A 16 17.64 2.24 -0.29
N CYS A 17 16.88 3.06 -1.01
CA CYS A 17 17.32 3.67 -2.26
C CYS A 17 18.13 4.96 -2.07
N GLY A 18 17.76 5.79 -1.09
CA GLY A 18 18.36 7.11 -0.85
C GLY A 18 19.89 7.08 -0.64
N PRO A 19 20.44 6.27 0.27
CA PRO A 19 21.88 6.15 0.48
C PRO A 19 22.64 5.71 -0.78
N SER A 20 22.05 4.83 -1.60
CA SER A 20 22.67 4.37 -2.85
C SER A 20 22.69 5.45 -3.92
N ILE A 21 21.63 6.26 -4.03
CA ILE A 21 21.60 7.44 -4.91
C ILE A 21 22.68 8.44 -4.47
N MET A 22 22.70 8.78 -3.18
CA MET A 22 23.67 9.75 -2.64
C MET A 22 25.11 9.26 -2.77
N GLY A 23 25.40 8.02 -2.38
CA GLY A 23 26.73 7.43 -2.48
C GLY A 23 27.24 7.34 -3.92
N SER A 24 26.37 6.98 -4.86
CA SER A 24 26.72 6.91 -6.28
C SER A 24 26.87 8.29 -6.93
N SER A 25 26.16 9.30 -6.42
CA SER A 25 26.20 10.67 -6.95
C SER A 25 27.54 11.38 -6.72
N VAL A 26 28.33 10.96 -5.73
CA VAL A 26 29.65 11.55 -5.44
C VAL A 26 30.58 11.44 -6.64
N LYS A 27 30.57 10.29 -7.34
CA LYS A 27 31.41 10.05 -8.53
C LYS A 27 30.66 10.33 -9.83
N ALA A 28 29.33 10.21 -9.85
CA ALA A 28 28.50 10.39 -11.02
C ALA A 28 27.27 11.27 -10.70
N PRO A 29 27.41 12.61 -10.60
CA PRO A 29 26.32 13.48 -10.14
C PRO A 29 25.11 13.52 -11.09
N ARG A 30 25.30 13.14 -12.36
CA ARG A 30 24.24 13.08 -13.38
C ARG A 30 23.10 12.09 -13.08
N ILE A 31 23.29 11.15 -12.15
CA ILE A 31 22.28 10.12 -11.81
C ILE A 31 21.19 10.64 -10.87
N THR A 32 21.47 11.71 -10.10
CA THR A 32 20.58 12.21 -9.03
C THR A 32 19.18 12.50 -9.55
N VAL A 33 19.06 13.30 -10.61
CA VAL A 33 17.77 13.68 -11.19
C VAL A 33 17.06 12.53 -11.90
N LYS A 34 17.78 11.56 -12.47
CA LYS A 34 17.18 10.42 -13.17
C LYS A 34 16.61 9.38 -12.21
N ASN A 35 17.34 9.09 -11.15
CA ASN A 35 16.98 8.06 -10.18
C ASN A 35 15.99 8.55 -9.11
N LEU A 36 15.60 9.84 -9.13
CA LEU A 36 14.47 10.33 -8.32
C LEU A 36 13.16 9.58 -8.62
N ILE A 37 13.02 9.01 -9.81
CA ILE A 37 11.82 8.23 -10.15
C ILE A 37 11.61 7.02 -9.22
N SER A 38 12.71 6.43 -8.73
CA SER A 38 12.63 5.31 -7.78
C SER A 38 12.08 5.74 -6.41
N VAL A 39 12.41 6.96 -5.98
CA VAL A 39 11.86 7.56 -4.76
C VAL A 39 10.37 7.84 -4.93
N LEU A 40 9.95 8.33 -6.10
CA LEU A 40 8.53 8.57 -6.40
C LEU A 40 7.70 7.28 -6.41
N PHE A 41 8.24 6.17 -6.92
CA PHE A 41 7.56 4.87 -6.84
C PHE A 41 7.42 4.37 -5.41
N CYS A 42 8.43 4.59 -4.55
CA CYS A 42 8.31 4.29 -3.12
C CYS A 42 7.24 5.16 -2.43
N GLU A 43 7.12 6.43 -2.82
CA GLU A 43 6.13 7.37 -2.25
C GLU A 43 4.70 7.05 -2.70
N ALA A 44 4.51 6.65 -3.96
CA ALA A 44 3.21 6.23 -4.50
C ALA A 44 2.54 5.12 -3.66
N VAL A 45 3.33 4.21 -3.08
CA VAL A 45 2.85 3.15 -2.16
C VAL A 45 2.20 3.74 -0.90
N GLY A 46 2.70 4.87 -0.39
CA GLY A 46 2.08 5.59 0.72
C GLY A 46 0.73 6.19 0.34
N ILE A 47 0.63 6.76 -0.87
CA ILE A 47 -0.62 7.34 -1.40
C ILE A 47 -1.70 6.25 -1.54
N TYR A 48 -1.32 5.05 -1.98
CA TYR A 48 -2.24 3.91 -2.05
C TYR A 48 -2.86 3.57 -0.68
N GLY A 49 -2.06 3.56 0.38
CA GLY A 49 -2.54 3.37 1.75
C GLY A 49 -3.43 4.50 2.26
N LEU A 50 -3.11 5.74 1.89
CA LEU A 50 -3.93 6.93 2.21
C LEU A 50 -5.33 6.82 1.59
N ILE A 51 -5.41 6.52 0.30
CA ILE A 51 -6.69 6.41 -0.43
C ILE A 51 -7.59 5.36 0.23
N ILE A 52 -7.06 4.16 0.50
CA ILE A 52 -7.83 3.10 1.16
C ILE A 52 -8.25 3.53 2.57
N SER A 53 -7.39 4.22 3.32
CA SER A 53 -7.73 4.67 4.67
C SER A 53 -8.90 5.66 4.65
N VAL A 54 -8.93 6.59 3.70
CA VAL A 54 -10.06 7.52 3.51
C VAL A 54 -11.35 6.79 3.10
N LEU A 55 -11.25 5.78 2.24
CA LEU A 55 -12.39 4.96 1.84
C LEU A 55 -12.97 4.17 3.03
N LEU A 56 -12.12 3.60 3.88
CA LEU A 56 -12.54 2.88 5.09
C LEU A 56 -13.23 3.80 6.10
N ILE A 57 -12.72 5.03 6.29
CA ILE A 57 -13.37 6.06 7.15
C ILE A 57 -14.74 6.45 6.61
N THR A 58 -14.89 6.48 5.28
CA THR A 58 -16.18 6.79 4.65
C THR A 58 -17.17 5.65 4.84
N ALA A 59 -16.70 4.40 4.71
CA ALA A 59 -17.53 3.22 4.93
C ALA A 59 -17.95 3.05 6.40
N SER A 60 -17.11 3.45 7.36
CA SER A 60 -17.45 3.38 8.79
C SER A 60 -18.57 4.34 9.21
N ARG A 61 -18.97 5.30 8.37
CA ARG A 61 -20.15 6.15 8.65
C ARG A 61 -21.48 5.41 8.43
N ARG A 62 -21.46 4.22 7.83
CA ARG A 62 -22.67 3.42 7.56
C ARG A 62 -23.07 2.52 8.72
N PHE A 63 -22.37 2.56 9.85
CA PHE A 63 -22.74 1.81 11.05
C PHE A 63 -23.95 2.46 11.74
N THR A 64 -24.98 1.65 12.00
CA THR A 64 -26.25 2.04 12.61
C THR A 64 -26.21 1.85 14.13
N GLY A 65 -25.30 1.01 14.63
CA GLY A 65 -25.05 0.83 16.06
C GLY A 65 -26.16 0.02 16.73
N VAL A 66 -26.54 -1.10 16.11
CA VAL A 66 -27.64 -1.95 16.61
C VAL A 66 -27.19 -2.66 17.89
N THR A 67 -27.99 -2.54 18.96
CA THR A 67 -27.73 -3.22 20.23
C THR A 67 -27.95 -4.73 20.09
N LYS A 68 -27.12 -5.53 20.78
CA LYS A 68 -27.24 -6.99 20.81
C LYS A 68 -28.68 -7.39 21.22
N PRO A 69 -29.43 -8.15 20.40
CA PRO A 69 -30.77 -8.57 20.77
C PRO A 69 -30.71 -9.52 21.98
N LEU A 70 -31.61 -9.31 22.95
CA LEU A 70 -31.72 -10.13 24.17
C LEU A 70 -32.27 -11.53 23.86
N ASP A 71 -33.13 -11.66 22.84
CA ASP A 71 -33.70 -12.92 22.36
C ASP A 71 -33.42 -13.11 20.86
N MET A 72 -32.51 -14.03 20.52
CA MET A 72 -32.13 -14.32 19.11
C MET A 72 -33.23 -15.03 18.30
N ALA A 73 -34.31 -15.50 18.94
CA ALA A 73 -35.37 -16.29 18.30
C ALA A 73 -36.65 -15.48 17.99
N ALA A 74 -36.87 -14.33 18.63
CA ALA A 74 -38.09 -13.55 18.48
C ALA A 74 -38.02 -12.53 17.33
N ASP A 75 -36.86 -11.92 17.10
CA ASP A 75 -36.63 -10.93 16.03
C ASP A 75 -35.53 -11.42 15.07
N ALA A 76 -35.95 -12.20 14.06
CA ALA A 76 -35.06 -12.65 12.99
C ALA A 76 -34.47 -11.48 12.17
N THR A 77 -35.18 -10.34 12.08
CA THR A 77 -34.74 -9.14 11.35
C THR A 77 -33.58 -8.43 12.06
N LEU A 78 -33.71 -8.16 13.36
CA LEU A 78 -32.64 -7.55 14.17
C LEU A 78 -31.40 -8.44 14.29
N THR A 79 -31.60 -9.75 14.33
CA THR A 79 -30.49 -10.71 14.36
C THR A 79 -29.66 -10.65 13.07
N ASN A 80 -30.31 -10.56 11.90
CA ASN A 80 -29.62 -10.41 10.61
C ASN A 80 -28.86 -9.09 10.48
N GLU A 81 -29.44 -7.97 10.95
CA GLU A 81 -28.76 -6.67 10.94
C GLU A 81 -27.52 -6.65 11.84
N TYR A 82 -27.61 -7.25 13.04
CA TYR A 82 -26.48 -7.39 13.94
C TYR A 82 -25.33 -8.23 13.32
N PHE A 83 -25.64 -9.38 12.71
CA PHE A 83 -24.63 -10.19 12.01
C PHE A 83 -23.96 -9.44 10.86
N ASN A 84 -24.71 -8.65 10.10
CA ASN A 84 -24.16 -7.81 9.05
C ASN A 84 -23.22 -6.75 9.61
N GLU A 85 -23.56 -6.04 10.70
CA GLU A 85 -22.66 -5.05 11.31
C GLU A 85 -21.36 -5.69 11.82
N VAL A 86 -21.43 -6.86 12.44
CA VAL A 86 -20.25 -7.61 12.89
C VAL A 86 -19.38 -8.01 11.69
N PHE A 87 -19.98 -8.54 10.62
CA PHE A 87 -19.28 -8.90 9.40
C PHE A 87 -18.60 -7.69 8.74
N ARG A 88 -19.28 -6.53 8.69
CA ARG A 88 -18.69 -5.26 8.20
C ARG A 88 -17.45 -4.88 9.00
N GLY A 89 -17.50 -4.97 10.32
CA GLY A 89 -16.37 -4.67 11.19
C GLY A 89 -15.14 -5.53 10.88
N TYR A 90 -15.32 -6.84 10.77
CA TYR A 90 -14.23 -7.76 10.42
C TYR A 90 -13.72 -7.56 8.99
N SER A 91 -14.62 -7.28 8.03
CA SER A 91 -14.25 -6.99 6.65
C SER A 91 -13.37 -5.73 6.56
N LEU A 92 -13.76 -4.62 7.20
CA LEU A 92 -12.98 -3.38 7.24
C LEU A 92 -11.58 -3.58 7.85
N PHE A 93 -11.48 -4.40 8.91
CA PHE A 93 -10.21 -4.76 9.51
C PHE A 93 -9.33 -5.58 8.55
N ALA A 94 -9.90 -6.61 7.90
CA ALA A 94 -9.20 -7.45 6.95
C ALA A 94 -8.69 -6.65 5.73
N ILE A 95 -9.52 -5.77 5.17
CA ILE A 95 -9.14 -4.86 4.07
C ILE A 95 -7.93 -4.01 4.50
N GLY A 96 -7.98 -3.45 5.71
CA GLY A 96 -6.89 -2.65 6.25
C GLY A 96 -5.56 -3.41 6.39
N MET A 97 -5.61 -4.71 6.70
CA MET A 97 -4.40 -5.54 6.79
C MET A 97 -3.87 -5.97 5.42
N ILE A 98 -4.75 -6.44 4.52
CA ILE A 98 -4.36 -6.92 3.18
C ILE A 98 -3.64 -5.81 2.41
N VAL A 99 -4.24 -4.61 2.35
CA VAL A 99 -3.64 -3.45 1.67
C VAL A 99 -2.34 -3.03 2.36
N GLY A 100 -2.34 -2.96 3.69
CA GLY A 100 -1.18 -2.53 4.47
C GLY A 100 0.05 -3.44 4.26
N PHE A 101 -0.11 -4.75 4.34
CA PHE A 101 0.98 -5.70 4.14
C PHE A 101 1.43 -5.81 2.67
N SER A 102 0.49 -5.70 1.73
CA SER A 102 0.81 -5.64 0.29
C SER A 102 1.68 -4.43 -0.03
N ASN A 103 1.30 -3.26 0.48
CA ASN A 103 2.04 -2.01 0.30
C ASN A 103 3.39 -2.02 1.04
N LEU A 104 3.46 -2.58 2.25
CA LEU A 104 4.72 -2.76 2.97
C LEU A 104 5.72 -3.58 2.14
N SER A 105 5.29 -4.73 1.63
CA SER A 105 6.13 -5.62 0.83
C SER A 105 6.53 -4.98 -0.50
N CYS A 106 5.59 -4.29 -1.14
CA CYS A 106 5.82 -3.52 -2.37
C CYS A 106 6.91 -2.46 -2.17
N GLY A 107 6.77 -1.60 -1.14
CA GLY A 107 7.73 -0.51 -0.87
C GLY A 107 9.16 -1.01 -0.61
N ILE A 108 9.31 -2.12 0.13
CA ILE A 108 10.62 -2.76 0.34
C ILE A 108 11.18 -3.27 -0.98
N SER A 109 10.38 -3.97 -1.79
CA SER A 109 10.83 -4.52 -3.07
C SER A 109 11.28 -3.42 -4.05
N VAL A 110 10.51 -2.34 -4.17
CA VAL A 110 10.83 -1.18 -5.01
C VAL A 110 12.10 -0.51 -4.51
N GLY A 111 12.28 -0.31 -3.21
CA GLY A 111 13.49 0.27 -2.64
C GLY A 111 14.77 -0.53 -2.92
N VAL A 112 14.70 -1.86 -2.85
CA VAL A 112 15.84 -2.74 -3.19
C VAL A 112 16.18 -2.64 -4.68
N VAL A 113 15.17 -2.68 -5.56
CA VAL A 113 15.39 -2.56 -7.01
C VAL A 113 15.90 -1.16 -7.38
N GLY A 114 15.36 -0.10 -6.78
CA GLY A 114 15.81 1.28 -6.98
C GLY A 114 17.26 1.50 -6.52
N SER A 115 17.68 0.86 -5.42
CA SER A 115 19.07 0.85 -4.97
C SER A 115 20.01 0.21 -6.01
N ALA A 116 19.63 -0.94 -6.57
CA ALA A 116 20.37 -1.59 -7.65
C ALA A 116 20.39 -0.74 -8.94
N CYS A 117 19.28 -0.06 -9.25
CA CYS A 117 19.18 0.86 -10.38
C CYS A 117 20.16 2.02 -10.26
N ALA A 118 20.26 2.65 -9.09
CA ALA A 118 21.19 3.75 -8.83
C ALA A 118 22.66 3.34 -9.00
N LEU A 119 23.03 2.17 -8.46
CA LEU A 119 24.39 1.64 -8.57
C LEU A 119 24.75 1.27 -10.02
N ALA A 120 23.80 0.70 -10.77
CA ALA A 120 24.02 0.33 -12.16
C ALA A 120 24.10 1.53 -13.10
N ASP A 121 23.25 2.55 -12.91
CA ASP A 121 23.26 3.79 -13.72
C ASP A 121 24.57 4.57 -13.54
N ALA A 122 25.13 4.54 -12.32
CA ALA A 122 26.42 5.15 -12.02
C ALA A 122 27.57 4.54 -12.84
N GLN A 123 27.53 3.24 -13.10
CA GLN A 123 28.53 2.54 -13.92
C GLN A 123 28.27 2.73 -15.42
N ARG A 124 27.03 2.50 -15.86
CA ARG A 124 26.66 2.55 -17.28
C ARG A 124 25.24 3.13 -17.46
N PRO A 125 25.10 4.31 -18.08
CA PRO A 125 23.82 5.01 -18.17
C PRO A 125 22.77 4.33 -19.06
N GLN A 126 23.19 3.36 -19.87
CA GLN A 126 22.30 2.61 -20.77
C GLN A 126 21.48 1.53 -20.03
N LEU A 127 21.83 1.20 -18.79
CA LEU A 127 21.14 0.16 -18.02
C LEU A 127 19.91 0.68 -17.28
N PHE A 128 19.80 1.99 -17.06
CA PHE A 128 18.70 2.61 -16.30
C PHE A 128 17.32 2.14 -16.75
N VAL A 129 17.02 2.28 -18.04
CA VAL A 129 15.69 1.92 -18.59
C VAL A 129 15.40 0.42 -18.45
N LYS A 130 16.43 -0.44 -18.55
CA LYS A 130 16.26 -1.89 -18.44
C LYS A 130 15.91 -2.31 -17.02
N ILE A 131 16.52 -1.66 -16.01
CA ILE A 131 16.25 -1.96 -14.59
C ILE A 131 14.95 -1.29 -14.14
N LEU A 132 14.61 -0.10 -14.68
CA LEU A 132 13.36 0.59 -14.40
C LEU A 132 12.12 -0.27 -14.71
N MET A 133 12.18 -1.12 -15.74
CA MET A 133 11.08 -2.05 -16.05
C MET A 133 10.82 -3.04 -14.90
N VAL A 134 11.85 -3.50 -14.21
CA VAL A 134 11.72 -4.37 -13.03
C VAL A 134 11.08 -3.62 -11.86
N GLU A 135 11.42 -2.35 -11.71
CA GLU A 135 10.86 -1.48 -10.68
C GLU A 135 9.35 -1.25 -10.88
N ILE A 136 8.91 -1.09 -12.13
CA ILE A 136 7.49 -0.99 -12.46
C ILE A 136 6.75 -2.27 -12.06
N PHE A 137 7.27 -3.45 -12.41
CA PHE A 137 6.64 -4.71 -11.99
C PHE A 137 6.58 -4.89 -10.48
N ALA A 138 7.60 -4.44 -9.74
CA ALA A 138 7.58 -4.43 -8.28
C ALA A 138 6.45 -3.53 -7.74
N SER A 139 6.30 -2.32 -8.29
CA SER A 139 5.27 -1.36 -7.86
C SER A 139 3.82 -1.84 -8.09
N VAL A 140 3.59 -2.68 -9.11
CA VAL A 140 2.26 -3.22 -9.43
C VAL A 140 1.73 -4.14 -8.32
N ILE A 141 2.60 -4.72 -7.49
CA ILE A 141 2.19 -5.53 -6.33
C ILE A 141 1.33 -4.70 -5.36
N GLY A 142 1.69 -3.43 -5.15
CA GLY A 142 0.90 -2.51 -4.31
C GLY A 142 -0.49 -2.23 -4.90
N LEU A 143 -0.57 -2.04 -6.22
CA LEU A 143 -1.84 -1.81 -6.92
C LEU A 143 -2.78 -3.01 -6.81
N PHE A 144 -2.28 -4.24 -6.89
CA PHE A 144 -3.13 -5.43 -6.69
C PHE A 144 -3.73 -5.46 -5.28
N GLY A 145 -2.96 -5.11 -4.25
CA GLY A 145 -3.47 -4.98 -2.88
C GLY A 145 -4.62 -3.98 -2.80
N VAL A 146 -4.47 -2.81 -3.42
CA VAL A 146 -5.53 -1.78 -3.46
C VAL A 146 -6.78 -2.28 -4.17
N ILE A 147 -6.65 -2.90 -5.35
CA ILE A 147 -7.78 -3.41 -6.14
C ILE A 147 -8.58 -4.42 -5.31
N VAL A 148 -7.90 -5.38 -4.68
CA VAL A 148 -8.54 -6.36 -3.79
C VAL A 148 -9.24 -5.67 -2.62
N GLY A 149 -8.61 -4.67 -2.01
CA GLY A 149 -9.21 -3.89 -0.93
C GLY A 149 -10.49 -3.15 -1.34
N VAL A 150 -10.52 -2.56 -2.53
CA VAL A 150 -11.71 -1.89 -3.08
C VAL A 150 -12.83 -2.89 -3.39
N ILE A 151 -12.50 -4.04 -3.97
CA ILE A 151 -13.49 -5.09 -4.26
C ILE A 151 -14.13 -5.59 -2.96
N LEU A 152 -13.33 -5.92 -1.95
CA LEU A 152 -13.84 -6.35 -0.64
C LEU A 152 -14.72 -5.28 0.02
N LEU A 153 -14.34 -4.01 -0.11
CA LEU A 153 -15.13 -2.90 0.40
C LEU A 153 -16.49 -2.79 -0.31
N SER A 154 -16.53 -3.04 -1.63
CA SER A 154 -17.75 -3.00 -2.43
C SER A 154 -18.71 -4.15 -2.16
N LEU A 155 -18.18 -5.32 -1.75
CA LEU A 155 -18.96 -6.51 -1.40
C LEU A 155 -19.46 -6.49 0.05
N THR A 156 -18.96 -5.54 0.85
CA THR A 156 -19.37 -5.40 2.25
C THR A 156 -20.74 -4.70 2.29
N PRO A 157 -21.75 -5.27 3.00
CA PRO A 157 -23.07 -4.67 3.12
C PRO A 157 -23.03 -3.29 3.80
#